data_AF-A0A7C2TMP4-F1
#
_entry.id   AF-A0A7C2TMP4-F1
#
_cell.length_a   1.000
_cell.length_b   1.000
_cell.length_c   1.000
_cell.angle_alpha   90.00
_cell.angle_beta   90.00
_cell.angle_gamma   90.00
#
_symmetry.space_group_name_H-M   'P 1'
#
loop_
_entity.id
_entity.type
_entity.pdbx_description
1 polymer ?
#
loop_
_entity_poly.entity_id
_entity_poly.type
_entity_poly.pdbx_seq_one_letter_code
_entity_poly.pdbx_strand_id
1 'polypeptide(L)'
;MLAPVLFHHAEVIGAQLVILREFQQPGLRAWGESFVATFFFHTHPFVTVGAVGSVALALSRRDPRYLVAAWLLLLFIPGLQVCRIRYLVPLFPLLAIMAAYGFSVIEPVRLRRFTAYCAVGSSLVLALAVYLPFLKSHSLANLKDAGRYMDSLAAQTFLVETTRPTSVVNPAVTVPLLDLYTGKSVRYDYLALGQPSAEELARLSLRFTWSYTNPAYYAPPDDFRPDALAIIWGAGETPPPRSRYALTKQFVRSEKIYNFQTYVGIFLPFQALPPQGDAPDSGPGE
;
A
#
# COMPACT_ATOMS: atom_id res chain seq x y z
N MET A 1 18.88 -27.73 -20.50
CA MET A 1 18.30 -26.59 -21.26
C MET A 1 18.27 -25.26 -20.48
N LEU A 2 18.34 -25.25 -19.14
CA LEU A 2 18.43 -24.00 -18.36
C LEU A 2 19.75 -23.23 -18.53
N ALA A 3 20.88 -23.92 -18.63
CA ALA A 3 22.21 -23.31 -18.73
C ALA A 3 22.41 -22.35 -19.92
N PRO A 4 22.03 -22.69 -21.17
CA PRO A 4 22.17 -21.75 -22.30
C PRO A 4 21.26 -20.52 -22.18
N VAL A 5 20.07 -20.65 -21.58
CA VAL A 5 19.14 -19.52 -21.34
C VAL A 5 19.71 -18.58 -20.27
N LEU A 6 20.29 -19.14 -19.20
CA LEU A 6 20.94 -18.35 -18.15
C LEU A 6 22.17 -17.61 -18.68
N PHE A 7 22.95 -18.22 -19.58
CA PHE A 7 24.08 -17.56 -20.23
C PHE A 7 23.64 -16.46 -21.20
N HIS A 8 22.59 -16.70 -21.99
CA HIS A 8 22.07 -15.71 -22.93
C HIS A 8 21.53 -14.44 -22.23
N HIS A 9 20.97 -14.60 -21.02
CA HIS A 9 20.47 -13.48 -20.21
C HIS A 9 21.40 -13.11 -19.04
N ALA A 10 22.68 -13.50 -19.08
CA ALA A 10 23.62 -13.29 -17.98
C ALA A 10 23.77 -11.82 -17.59
N GLU A 11 23.75 -10.89 -18.55
CA GLU A 11 23.77 -9.45 -18.26
C GLU A 11 22.52 -8.98 -17.53
N VAL A 12 21.34 -9.42 -17.95
CA VAL A 12 20.06 -9.07 -17.31
C VAL A 12 19.99 -9.66 -15.91
N ILE A 13 20.41 -10.92 -15.74
CA ILE A 13 20.47 -11.58 -14.44
C ILE A 13 21.49 -10.89 -13.54
N GLY A 14 22.65 -10.51 -14.07
CA GLY A 14 23.67 -9.75 -13.36
C GLY A 14 23.15 -8.39 -12.89
N ALA A 15 22.50 -7.64 -13.77
CA ALA A 15 21.86 -6.37 -13.42
C ALA A 15 20.76 -6.54 -12.35
N GLN A 16 19.95 -7.61 -12.44
CA GLN A 16 18.96 -7.93 -11.42
C GLN A 16 19.61 -8.28 -10.07
N LEU A 17 20.72 -9.02 -10.07
CA LEU A 17 21.48 -9.35 -8.85
C LEU A 17 22.11 -8.11 -8.22
N VAL A 18 22.61 -7.17 -9.04
CA VAL A 18 23.10 -5.87 -8.56
C VAL A 18 21.95 -5.07 -7.94
N ILE A 19 20.79 -5.00 -8.59
CA ILE A 19 19.60 -4.33 -8.02
C ILE A 19 19.19 -5.00 -6.69
N LEU A 20 19.15 -6.32 -6.63
CA LEU A 20 18.84 -7.08 -5.42
C LEU A 20 19.84 -6.76 -4.29
N ARG A 21 21.14 -6.73 -4.61
CA ARG A 21 22.21 -6.49 -3.64
C ARG A 21 22.29 -5.03 -3.18
N GLU A 22 22.12 -4.07 -4.07
CA GLU A 22 22.32 -2.65 -3.76
C GLU A 22 21.05 -1.95 -3.26
N PHE A 23 19.88 -2.40 -3.70
CA PHE A 23 18.60 -1.79 -3.32
C PHE A 23 17.80 -2.64 -2.34
N GLN A 24 17.68 -3.95 -2.57
CA GLN A 24 16.84 -4.78 -1.70
C GLN A 24 17.57 -5.18 -0.41
N GLN A 25 18.83 -5.61 -0.48
CA GLN A 25 19.59 -6.08 0.69
C GLN A 25 19.75 -5.02 1.80
N PRO A 26 20.07 -3.74 1.53
CA PRO A 26 20.15 -2.73 2.58
C PRO A 26 18.77 -2.41 3.17
N GLY A 27 17.72 -2.41 2.34
CA GLY A 27 16.33 -2.30 2.80
C GLY A 27 15.90 -3.47 3.69
N LEU A 28 16.40 -4.69 3.44
CA LEU A 28 16.08 -5.88 4.23
C LEU A 28 16.62 -5.83 5.67
N ARG A 29 17.73 -5.12 5.93
CA ARG A 29 18.27 -4.98 7.30
C ARG A 29 17.47 -4.03 8.20
N ALA A 30 16.81 -3.04 7.60
CA ALA A 30 16.01 -2.04 8.33
C ALA A 30 14.49 -2.33 8.34
N TRP A 31 14.03 -3.28 7.53
CA TRP A 31 12.60 -3.60 7.30
C TRP A 31 12.32 -5.11 7.37
N GLY A 32 13.16 -5.86 8.08
CA GLY A 32 12.96 -7.29 8.28
C GLY A 32 11.82 -7.55 9.26
N GLU A 33 10.62 -7.80 8.75
CA GLU A 33 9.58 -8.42 9.58
C GLU A 33 10.05 -9.83 9.98
N SER A 34 9.94 -10.16 11.27
CA SER A 34 10.23 -11.51 11.74
C SER A 34 9.32 -12.50 11.01
N PHE A 35 9.89 -13.58 10.48
CA PHE A 35 9.13 -14.65 9.84
C PHE A 35 7.98 -15.14 10.75
N VAL A 36 8.24 -15.21 12.05
CA VAL A 36 7.27 -15.60 13.08
C VAL A 36 6.12 -14.60 13.14
N ALA A 37 6.43 -13.30 13.19
CA ALA A 37 5.43 -12.24 13.22
C ALA A 37 4.57 -12.24 11.95
N THR A 38 5.20 -12.31 10.77
CA THR A 38 4.48 -12.38 9.49
C THR A 38 3.63 -13.66 9.40
N PHE A 39 4.16 -14.81 9.81
CA PHE A 39 3.42 -16.07 9.80
C PHE A 39 2.17 -16.02 10.68
N PHE A 40 2.28 -15.54 11.92
CA PHE A 40 1.14 -15.44 12.84
C PHE A 40 0.16 -14.31 12.47
N PHE A 41 0.62 -13.26 11.79
CA PHE A 41 -0.27 -12.21 11.28
C PHE A 41 -1.14 -12.71 10.12
N HIS A 42 -0.64 -13.69 9.34
CA HIS A 42 -1.34 -14.19 8.15
C HIS A 42 -2.00 -15.56 8.31
N THR A 43 -1.63 -16.34 9.33
CA THR A 43 -2.14 -17.70 9.52
C THR A 43 -3.08 -17.78 10.70
N HIS A 44 -4.26 -18.38 10.50
CA HIS A 44 -5.23 -18.57 11.58
C HIS A 44 -4.70 -19.59 12.62
N PRO A 45 -4.87 -19.37 13.94
CA PRO A 45 -4.38 -20.29 14.98
C PRO A 45 -4.77 -21.76 14.76
N PHE A 46 -6.01 -22.05 14.35
CA PHE A 46 -6.43 -23.42 14.01
C PHE A 46 -5.58 -24.05 12.88
N VAL A 47 -5.25 -23.30 11.83
CA VAL A 47 -4.42 -23.79 10.73
C VAL A 47 -3.02 -24.09 11.25
N THR A 48 -2.46 -23.21 12.08
CA THR A 48 -1.15 -23.42 12.71
C THR A 48 -1.14 -24.69 13.57
N VAL A 49 -2.11 -24.85 14.48
CA VAL A 49 -2.20 -26.04 15.35
C VAL A 49 -2.34 -27.31 14.53
N GLY A 50 -3.20 -27.31 13.50
CA GLY A 50 -3.35 -28.45 12.60
C GLY A 50 -2.05 -28.77 11.87
N ALA A 51 -1.36 -27.76 11.33
CA ALA A 51 -0.13 -27.95 10.56
C ALA A 51 1.06 -28.39 11.43
N VAL A 52 1.12 -27.99 12.70
CA VAL A 52 2.11 -28.52 13.65
C VAL A 52 1.75 -29.95 14.02
N GLY A 53 0.48 -30.23 14.32
CA GLY A 53 0.00 -31.58 14.62
C GLY A 53 0.23 -32.57 13.47
N SER A 54 0.13 -32.11 12.22
CA SER A 54 0.39 -32.95 11.04
C SER A 54 1.84 -33.39 10.92
N VAL A 55 2.80 -32.61 11.40
CA VAL A 55 4.21 -33.02 11.43
C VAL A 55 4.38 -34.22 12.36
N ALA A 56 3.88 -34.12 13.59
CA ALA A 56 3.94 -35.22 14.56
C ALA A 56 3.25 -36.48 14.00
N LEU A 57 2.06 -36.32 13.40
CA LEU A 57 1.31 -37.42 12.81
C LEU A 57 2.04 -38.09 11.64
N ALA A 58 2.62 -37.29 10.73
CA ALA A 58 3.36 -37.79 9.58
C ALA A 58 4.63 -38.56 10.00
N LEU A 59 5.32 -38.09 11.04
CA LEU A 59 6.46 -38.78 11.64
C LEU A 59 6.05 -40.11 12.27
N SER A 60 4.98 -40.13 13.06
CA SER A 60 4.46 -41.36 13.68
C SER A 60 4.00 -42.38 12.64
N ARG A 61 3.41 -41.93 11.52
CA ARG A 61 2.93 -42.80 10.43
C ARG A 61 3.99 -43.13 9.38
N ARG A 62 5.18 -42.52 9.46
CA ARG A 62 6.25 -42.59 8.45
C ARG A 62 5.73 -42.37 7.02
N ASP A 63 4.89 -41.36 6.83
CA ASP A 63 4.23 -41.09 5.55
C ASP A 63 5.12 -40.20 4.64
N PRO A 64 5.77 -40.76 3.61
CA PRO A 64 6.65 -39.97 2.73
C PRO A 64 5.87 -38.98 1.87
N ARG A 65 4.56 -39.18 1.66
CA ARG A 65 3.74 -38.28 0.84
C ARG A 65 3.59 -36.91 1.49
N TYR A 66 3.78 -36.82 2.81
CA TYR A 66 3.79 -35.57 3.54
C TYR A 66 4.87 -34.59 3.02
N LEU A 67 5.97 -35.11 2.48
CA LEU A 67 7.02 -34.27 1.88
C LEU A 67 6.49 -33.45 0.70
N VAL A 68 5.46 -33.89 -0.02
CA VAL A 68 4.86 -33.15 -1.13
C VAL A 68 4.24 -31.82 -0.67
N ALA A 69 3.68 -31.78 0.54
CA ALA A 69 3.16 -30.54 1.12
C ALA A 69 4.24 -29.75 1.87
N ALA A 70 5.18 -30.46 2.52
CA ALA A 70 6.18 -29.84 3.39
C ALA A 70 7.41 -29.27 2.65
N TRP A 71 7.78 -29.77 1.47
CA TRP A 71 9.05 -29.42 0.84
C TRP A 71 9.18 -27.94 0.51
N LEU A 72 8.12 -27.28 0.05
CA LEU A 72 8.15 -25.83 -0.22
C LEU A 72 8.29 -25.02 1.07
N LEU A 73 7.68 -25.45 2.16
CA LEU A 73 7.87 -24.81 3.47
C LEU A 73 9.31 -24.98 3.94
N LEU A 74 9.89 -26.17 3.77
CA LEU A 74 11.30 -26.43 4.09
C LEU A 74 12.25 -25.63 3.19
N LEU A 75 11.90 -25.38 1.92
CA LEU A 75 12.70 -24.56 1.03
C LEU A 75 12.65 -23.07 1.42
N PHE A 76 11.44 -22.54 1.66
CA PHE A 76 11.26 -21.11 1.88
C PHE A 76 11.59 -20.65 3.30
N ILE A 77 11.31 -21.47 4.31
CA ILE A 77 11.47 -21.08 5.73
C ILE A 77 12.94 -21.18 6.17
N PRO A 78 13.56 -22.37 6.29
CA PRO A 78 14.98 -22.45 6.62
C PRO A 78 15.92 -22.26 5.43
N GLY A 79 15.52 -22.61 4.20
CA GLY A 79 16.42 -22.62 3.04
C GLY A 79 16.74 -21.24 2.47
N LEU A 80 15.71 -20.48 2.06
CA LEU A 80 15.88 -19.19 1.41
C LEU A 80 15.83 -18.00 2.40
N GLN A 81 15.24 -18.18 3.58
CA GLN A 81 15.10 -17.15 4.63
C GLN A 81 14.61 -15.79 4.11
N VAL A 82 13.74 -15.79 3.09
CA VAL A 82 13.28 -14.53 2.49
C VAL A 82 12.18 -13.96 3.35
N CYS A 83 12.53 -13.01 4.23
CA CYS A 83 11.61 -12.31 5.13
C CYS A 83 10.71 -11.31 4.38
N ARG A 84 9.92 -11.79 3.41
CA ARG A 84 8.87 -10.99 2.76
C ARG A 84 7.60 -11.79 2.58
N ILE A 85 6.51 -11.18 3.02
CA ILE A 85 5.13 -11.67 2.89
C ILE A 85 4.77 -12.19 1.49
N ARG A 86 5.24 -11.53 0.42
CA ARG A 86 4.88 -11.90 -0.96
C ARG A 86 5.32 -13.31 -1.35
N TYR A 87 6.40 -13.80 -0.75
CA TYR A 87 6.91 -15.15 -0.98
C TYR A 87 6.22 -16.21 -0.12
N LEU A 88 5.45 -15.79 0.90
CA LEU A 88 4.66 -16.68 1.74
C LEU A 88 3.29 -17.01 1.14
N VAL A 89 2.77 -16.17 0.23
CA VAL A 89 1.46 -16.37 -0.39
C VAL A 89 1.29 -17.77 -1.00
N PRO A 90 2.27 -18.31 -1.77
CA PRO A 90 2.16 -19.68 -2.32
C PRO A 90 2.19 -20.78 -1.26
N LEU A 91 2.63 -20.49 -0.02
CA LEU A 91 2.76 -21.48 1.05
C LEU A 91 1.44 -21.69 1.81
N PHE A 92 0.53 -20.72 1.80
CA PHE A 92 -0.73 -20.81 2.57
C PHE A 92 -1.62 -21.99 2.17
N PRO A 93 -1.80 -22.33 0.88
CA PRO A 93 -2.55 -23.53 0.50
C PRO A 93 -1.92 -24.82 1.04
N LEU A 94 -0.59 -24.90 1.09
CA LEU A 94 0.13 -26.07 1.60
C LEU A 94 -0.02 -26.20 3.12
N LEU A 95 0.02 -25.09 3.84
CA LEU A 95 -0.27 -25.03 5.27
C LEU A 95 -1.71 -25.49 5.57
N ALA A 96 -2.68 -25.14 4.71
CA ALA A 96 -4.05 -25.62 4.84
C ALA A 96 -4.17 -27.14 4.61
N ILE A 97 -3.44 -27.69 3.62
CA ILE A 97 -3.38 -29.15 3.38
C ILE A 97 -2.76 -29.87 4.57
N MET A 98 -1.64 -29.35 5.10
CA MET A 98 -1.01 -29.88 6.31
C MET A 98 -1.98 -29.83 7.50
N ALA A 99 -2.67 -28.71 7.72
CA ALA A 99 -3.67 -28.60 8.78
C ALA A 99 -4.81 -29.62 8.63
N ALA A 100 -5.30 -29.84 7.40
CA ALA A 100 -6.31 -30.86 7.12
C ALA A 100 -5.80 -32.27 7.45
N TYR A 101 -4.54 -32.59 7.12
CA TYR A 101 -3.90 -33.85 7.50
C TYR A 101 -3.80 -33.98 9.02
N GLY A 102 -3.42 -32.92 9.74
CA GLY A 102 -3.34 -32.94 11.21
C GLY A 102 -4.70 -33.18 11.86
N PHE A 103 -5.74 -32.50 11.39
CA PHE A 103 -7.11 -32.70 11.87
C PHE A 103 -7.74 -34.01 11.41
N SER A 104 -7.08 -34.80 10.55
CA SER A 104 -7.54 -36.14 10.19
C SER A 104 -7.56 -37.11 11.38
N VAL A 105 -6.80 -36.81 12.44
CA VAL A 105 -6.78 -37.60 13.69
C VAL A 105 -8.08 -37.48 14.50
N ILE A 106 -8.89 -36.45 14.23
CA ILE A 106 -10.19 -36.26 14.90
C ILE A 106 -11.19 -37.23 14.28
N GLU A 107 -11.48 -38.33 15.00
CA GLU A 107 -12.39 -39.38 14.52
C GLU A 107 -13.83 -38.89 14.29
N PRO A 108 -14.45 -38.11 15.21
CA PRO A 108 -15.82 -37.67 14.99
C PRO A 108 -15.88 -36.65 13.86
N VAL A 109 -16.51 -37.03 12.74
CA VAL A 109 -16.71 -36.14 11.58
C VAL A 109 -17.40 -34.83 11.99
N ARG A 110 -18.32 -34.90 12.96
CA ARG A 110 -19.00 -33.71 13.50
C ARG A 110 -18.04 -32.73 14.14
N LEU A 111 -17.10 -33.21 14.97
CA LEU A 111 -16.11 -32.37 15.64
C LEU A 111 -15.12 -31.79 14.63
N ARG A 112 -14.68 -32.59 13.65
CA ARG A 112 -13.81 -32.11 12.57
C ARG A 112 -14.46 -31.00 11.74
N ARG A 113 -15.74 -31.15 11.37
CA ARG A 113 -16.50 -30.11 10.68
C ARG A 113 -16.68 -28.87 11.54
N PHE A 114 -16.99 -29.05 12.83
CA PHE A 114 -17.13 -27.94 13.77
C PHE A 114 -15.84 -27.12 13.87
N THR A 115 -14.66 -27.77 14.00
CA THR A 115 -13.36 -27.08 14.01
C THR A 115 -13.12 -26.30 12.71
N ALA A 116 -13.44 -26.89 11.55
CA ALA A 116 -13.31 -26.21 10.27
C ALA A 116 -14.23 -24.98 10.17
N TYR A 117 -15.50 -25.10 10.61
CA TYR A 117 -16.44 -23.98 10.64
C TYR A 117 -16.01 -22.89 11.61
N CYS A 118 -15.46 -23.24 12.77
CA CYS A 118 -14.89 -22.26 13.71
C CYS A 118 -13.76 -21.50 13.04
N ALA A 119 -12.80 -22.19 12.41
CA ALA A 119 -11.68 -21.55 11.73
C ALA A 119 -12.13 -20.62 10.60
N VAL A 120 -13.02 -21.09 9.72
CA VAL A 120 -13.54 -20.27 8.60
C VAL A 120 -14.38 -19.10 9.12
N GLY A 121 -15.24 -19.35 10.10
CA GLY A 121 -16.13 -18.35 10.68
C GLY A 121 -15.37 -17.22 11.36
N SER A 122 -14.40 -17.54 12.23
CA SER A 122 -13.56 -16.52 12.88
C SER A 122 -12.69 -15.78 11.88
N SER A 123 -12.12 -16.46 10.88
CA SER A 123 -11.40 -15.80 9.78
C SER A 123 -12.27 -14.83 9.01
N LEU A 124 -13.53 -15.18 8.71
CA LEU A 124 -14.46 -14.31 8.02
C LEU A 124 -14.86 -13.10 8.87
N VAL A 125 -15.09 -13.30 10.17
CA VAL A 125 -15.35 -12.20 11.10
C VAL A 125 -14.17 -11.24 11.14
N LEU A 126 -12.93 -11.73 11.28
CA LEU A 126 -11.74 -10.87 11.24
C LEU A 126 -11.60 -10.13 9.91
N ALA A 127 -11.82 -10.82 8.79
CA ALA A 127 -11.76 -10.21 7.46
C ALA A 127 -12.77 -9.07 7.30
N LEU A 128 -14.02 -9.27 7.70
CA LEU A 128 -15.10 -8.31 7.50
C LEU A 128 -15.16 -7.21 8.57
N ALA A 129 -14.87 -7.54 9.83
CA ALA A 129 -15.03 -6.61 10.95
C ALA A 129 -13.73 -5.89 11.34
N VAL A 130 -12.56 -6.42 10.97
CA VAL A 130 -11.27 -5.81 11.33
C VAL A 130 -10.54 -5.33 10.09
N TYR A 131 -10.19 -6.23 9.17
CA TYR A 131 -9.34 -5.87 8.03
C TYR A 131 -10.06 -5.00 7.00
N LEU A 132 -11.31 -5.32 6.64
CA LEU A 132 -12.07 -4.51 5.68
C LEU A 132 -12.28 -3.06 6.12
N PRO A 133 -12.74 -2.75 7.34
CA PRO A 133 -12.87 -1.36 7.77
C PRO A 133 -11.49 -0.68 7.86
N PHE A 134 -10.46 -1.38 8.32
CA PHE A 134 -9.09 -0.87 8.34
C PHE A 134 -8.60 -0.44 6.94
N LEU A 135 -8.81 -1.27 5.92
CA LEU A 135 -8.46 -0.96 4.53
C LEU A 135 -9.25 0.23 3.97
N LYS A 136 -10.50 0.42 4.42
CA LYS A 136 -11.33 1.57 4.02
C LYS A 136 -10.93 2.87 4.73
N SER A 137 -10.29 2.80 5.89
CA SER A 137 -9.82 3.97 6.65
C SER A 137 -8.43 4.49 6.27
N HIS A 138 -7.76 3.85 5.32
CA HIS A 138 -6.38 4.19 4.93
C HIS A 138 -6.28 5.56 4.26
N SER A 139 -5.22 6.31 4.58
CA SER A 139 -4.96 7.69 4.11
C SER A 139 -4.88 7.80 2.59
N LEU A 140 -4.34 6.79 1.89
CA LEU A 140 -4.38 6.72 0.42
C LEU A 140 -5.79 6.76 -0.18
N ALA A 141 -6.83 6.39 0.57
CA ALA A 141 -8.22 6.56 0.10
C ALA A 141 -8.59 8.04 -0.10
N ASN A 142 -7.87 8.98 0.52
CA ASN A 142 -8.05 10.41 0.30
C ASN A 142 -7.77 10.80 -1.16
N LEU A 143 -6.79 10.17 -1.83
CA LEU A 143 -6.51 10.41 -3.25
C LEU A 143 -7.69 9.97 -4.12
N LYS A 144 -8.24 8.79 -3.84
CA LYS A 144 -9.41 8.25 -4.54
C LYS A 144 -10.64 9.12 -4.37
N ASP A 145 -10.93 9.51 -3.13
CA ASP A 145 -12.11 10.31 -2.82
C ASP A 145 -11.96 11.75 -3.36
N ALA A 146 -10.74 12.30 -3.35
CA ALA A 146 -10.43 13.57 -3.98
C ALA A 146 -10.60 13.52 -5.50
N GLY A 147 -10.07 12.50 -6.18
CA GLY A 147 -10.23 12.34 -7.63
C GLY A 147 -11.71 12.28 -8.05
N ARG A 148 -12.52 11.49 -7.33
CA ARG A 148 -13.97 11.42 -7.55
C ARG A 148 -14.69 12.74 -7.30
N TYR A 149 -14.23 13.51 -6.31
CA TYR A 149 -14.78 14.83 -6.06
C TYR A 149 -14.38 15.82 -7.15
N MET A 150 -13.15 15.77 -7.66
CA MET A 150 -12.72 16.58 -8.81
C MET A 150 -13.60 16.33 -10.03
N ASP A 151 -13.99 15.08 -10.28
CA ASP A 151 -14.92 14.72 -11.36
C ASP A 151 -16.30 15.36 -11.23
N SER A 152 -16.76 15.62 -10.00
CA SER A 152 -18.04 16.28 -9.75
C SER A 152 -18.02 17.80 -9.97
N LEU A 153 -16.83 18.40 -10.13
CA LEU A 153 -16.66 19.83 -10.33
C LEU A 153 -16.72 20.20 -11.82
N ALA A 154 -17.14 21.44 -12.09
CA ALA A 154 -17.16 21.99 -13.45
C ALA A 154 -15.75 22.21 -14.04
N ALA A 155 -14.74 22.39 -13.17
CA ALA A 155 -13.33 22.51 -13.53
C ALA A 155 -12.87 21.32 -14.39
N GLN A 156 -12.11 21.59 -15.46
CA GLN A 156 -11.59 20.56 -16.36
C GLN A 156 -10.10 20.32 -16.14
N THR A 157 -9.39 21.36 -15.71
CA THR A 157 -7.94 21.34 -15.48
C THR A 157 -7.63 21.59 -14.02
N PHE A 158 -6.77 20.74 -13.45
CA PHE A 158 -6.29 20.88 -12.08
C PHE A 158 -4.78 20.98 -12.08
N LEU A 159 -4.26 22.03 -11.44
CA LEU A 159 -2.87 22.05 -11.01
C LEU A 159 -2.78 21.26 -9.71
N VAL A 160 -1.95 20.23 -9.67
CA VAL A 160 -1.60 19.50 -8.47
C VAL A 160 -0.31 20.10 -7.92
N GLU A 161 -0.27 20.29 -6.62
CA GLU A 161 0.92 20.68 -5.89
C GLU A 161 1.15 19.68 -4.76
N THR A 162 2.41 19.37 -4.48
CA THR A 162 2.79 18.51 -3.36
C THR A 162 3.65 19.31 -2.40
N THR A 163 3.39 19.21 -1.10
CA THR A 163 4.32 19.74 -0.09
C THR A 163 5.46 18.76 0.13
N ARG A 164 6.63 19.29 0.53
CA ARG A 164 7.77 18.44 0.90
C ARG A 164 7.41 17.70 2.19
N PRO A 165 7.31 16.36 2.15
CA PRO A 165 6.86 15.64 3.31
C PRO A 165 7.96 15.60 4.36
N THR A 166 7.55 15.54 5.62
CA THR A 166 8.43 15.06 6.72
C THR A 166 8.84 13.60 6.56
N SER A 167 8.15 12.85 5.68
CA SER A 167 8.41 11.45 5.39
C SER A 167 9.56 11.23 4.39
N VAL A 168 10.10 10.00 4.40
CA VAL A 168 11.20 9.53 3.52
C VAL A 168 10.77 9.36 2.04
N VAL A 169 9.47 9.45 1.75
CA VAL A 169 8.88 9.20 0.41
C VAL A 169 8.77 10.48 -0.40
N ASN A 170 9.15 10.42 -1.68
CA ASN A 170 8.85 11.50 -2.63
C ASN A 170 7.32 11.61 -2.85
N PRO A 171 6.67 12.72 -2.48
CA PRO A 171 5.22 12.88 -2.62
C PRO A 171 4.77 12.90 -4.09
N ALA A 172 5.66 13.18 -5.05
CA ALA A 172 5.33 13.18 -6.48
C ALA A 172 4.77 11.84 -6.98
N VAL A 173 5.10 10.73 -6.30
CA VAL A 173 4.57 9.40 -6.64
C VAL A 173 3.06 9.28 -6.37
N THR A 174 2.47 10.22 -5.62
CA THR A 174 1.03 10.26 -5.37
C THR A 174 0.22 10.92 -6.47
N VAL A 175 0.87 11.71 -7.34
CA VAL A 175 0.18 12.43 -8.43
C VAL A 175 -0.43 11.46 -9.44
N PRO A 176 0.29 10.44 -9.97
CA PRO A 176 -0.33 9.45 -10.84
C PRO A 176 -1.40 8.61 -10.13
N LEU A 177 -1.28 8.42 -8.82
CA LEU A 177 -2.29 7.70 -8.04
C LEU A 177 -3.58 8.51 -7.91
N LEU A 178 -3.51 9.84 -7.82
CA LEU A 178 -4.67 10.73 -7.90
C LEU A 178 -5.28 10.70 -9.30
N ASP A 179 -4.45 10.81 -10.34
CA ASP A 179 -4.86 10.83 -11.75
C ASP A 179 -5.66 9.58 -12.14
N LEU A 180 -5.32 8.41 -11.57
CA LEU A 180 -6.06 7.16 -11.78
C LEU A 180 -7.54 7.22 -11.37
N TYR A 181 -7.93 8.16 -10.49
CA TYR A 181 -9.29 8.28 -9.96
C TYR A 181 -10.05 9.50 -10.46
N THR A 182 -9.56 10.18 -11.48
CA THR A 182 -10.21 11.36 -12.08
C THR A 182 -10.14 11.28 -13.61
N GLY A 183 -11.19 11.77 -14.27
CA GLY A 183 -11.19 11.99 -15.73
C GLY A 183 -10.69 13.38 -16.12
N LYS A 184 -10.32 14.22 -15.14
CA LYS A 184 -9.88 15.61 -15.35
C LYS A 184 -8.41 15.68 -15.76
N SER A 185 -8.03 16.77 -16.44
CA SER A 185 -6.63 16.98 -16.82
C SER A 185 -5.82 17.42 -15.60
N VAL A 186 -4.93 16.54 -15.13
CA VAL A 186 -4.00 16.81 -14.04
C VAL A 186 -2.68 17.35 -14.59
N ARG A 187 -2.25 18.51 -14.09
CA ARG A 187 -0.91 19.08 -14.34
C ARG A 187 -0.15 19.19 -13.03
N TYR A 188 1.16 19.00 -13.06
CA TYR A 188 2.00 18.99 -11.87
C TYR A 188 3.40 19.50 -12.20
N ASP A 189 3.83 20.53 -11.46
CA ASP A 189 5.20 21.02 -11.52
C ASP A 189 6.08 20.24 -10.53
N TYR A 190 6.81 19.27 -11.06
CA TYR A 190 7.70 18.42 -10.28
C TYR A 190 8.95 19.15 -9.78
N LEU A 191 9.44 20.14 -10.52
CA LEU A 191 10.71 20.80 -10.22
C LEU A 191 10.59 21.71 -8.99
N ALA A 192 9.38 22.18 -8.70
CA ALA A 192 9.08 23.03 -7.54
C ALA A 192 9.36 22.37 -6.18
N LEU A 193 9.36 21.03 -6.09
CA LEU A 193 9.54 20.32 -4.81
C LEU A 193 11.00 20.31 -4.32
N GLY A 194 11.97 20.45 -5.23
CA GLY A 194 13.40 20.29 -4.95
C GLY A 194 13.83 18.84 -4.67
N GLN A 195 15.10 18.52 -4.96
CA GLN A 195 15.67 17.20 -4.70
C GLN A 195 16.40 17.18 -3.34
N PRO A 196 16.39 16.06 -2.59
CA PRO A 196 17.26 15.86 -1.43
C PRO A 196 18.73 15.92 -1.87
N SER A 197 19.62 16.26 -0.93
CA SER A 197 21.05 16.18 -1.18
C SER A 197 21.49 14.74 -1.45
N ALA A 198 22.62 14.57 -2.15
CA ALA A 198 23.15 13.24 -2.45
C ALA A 198 23.43 12.41 -1.17
N GLU A 199 23.87 13.07 -0.09
CA GLU A 199 24.13 12.43 1.20
C GLU A 199 22.84 11.98 1.90
N GLU A 200 21.80 12.80 1.88
CA GLU A 200 20.48 12.43 2.40
C GLU A 200 19.90 11.26 1.62
N LEU A 201 19.92 11.34 0.28
CA LEU A 201 19.37 10.33 -0.62
C LEU A 201 20.02 8.95 -0.40
N ALA A 202 21.33 8.90 -0.13
CA ALA A 202 22.05 7.66 0.16
C ALA A 202 21.54 6.94 1.42
N ARG A 203 21.03 7.71 2.41
CA ARG A 203 20.53 7.20 3.70
C ARG A 203 19.05 6.83 3.67
N LEU A 204 18.28 7.31 2.69
CA LEU A 204 16.85 7.03 2.59
C LEU A 204 16.57 5.58 2.15
N SER A 205 15.79 4.85 2.95
CA SER A 205 15.33 3.49 2.62
C SER A 205 14.41 3.46 1.39
N LEU A 206 13.74 4.57 1.08
CA LEU A 206 12.83 4.73 -0.06
C LEU A 206 13.40 5.67 -1.13
N ARG A 207 14.74 5.77 -1.23
CA ARG A 207 15.44 6.62 -2.22
C ARG A 207 15.00 6.40 -3.67
N PHE A 208 14.52 5.20 -4.02
CA PHE A 208 14.00 4.92 -5.35
C PHE A 208 12.79 5.79 -5.73
N THR A 209 12.01 6.25 -4.74
CA THR A 209 10.89 7.17 -4.98
C THR A 209 11.37 8.54 -5.44
N TRP A 210 12.61 8.92 -5.09
CA TRP A 210 13.25 10.15 -5.55
C TRP A 210 13.93 9.99 -6.91
N SER A 211 14.26 8.75 -7.30
CA SER A 211 14.69 8.42 -8.68
C SER A 211 13.52 8.40 -9.67
N TYR A 212 12.27 8.48 -9.20
CA TYR A 212 11.10 8.59 -10.05
C TYR A 212 11.12 9.91 -10.83
N THR A 213 10.92 9.82 -12.14
CA THR A 213 10.74 10.96 -13.02
C THR A 213 9.30 10.98 -13.50
N ASN A 214 8.60 12.08 -13.29
CA ASN A 214 7.23 12.20 -13.75
C ASN A 214 7.18 12.19 -15.28
N PRO A 215 6.19 11.52 -15.90
CA PRO A 215 5.96 11.61 -17.33
C PRO A 215 5.77 13.04 -17.81
N ALA A 216 6.30 13.37 -18.99
CA ALA A 216 6.29 14.72 -19.55
C ALA A 216 4.87 15.30 -19.73
N TYR A 217 3.85 14.46 -19.88
CA TYR A 217 2.46 14.91 -20.04
C TYR A 217 1.88 15.59 -18.79
N TYR A 218 2.49 15.43 -17.61
CA TYR A 218 2.07 16.16 -16.42
C TYR A 218 2.59 17.60 -16.38
N ALA A 219 3.65 17.92 -17.13
CA ALA A 219 4.23 19.26 -17.10
C ALA A 219 3.18 20.31 -17.55
N PRO A 220 2.98 21.40 -16.79
CA PRO A 220 2.13 22.49 -17.23
C PRO A 220 2.78 23.23 -18.42
N PRO A 221 2.03 23.57 -19.47
CA PRO A 221 2.47 24.53 -20.49
C PRO A 221 2.84 25.90 -19.90
N ASP A 222 3.68 26.68 -20.60
CA ASP A 222 4.15 27.99 -20.13
C ASP A 222 3.00 29.00 -19.89
N ASP A 223 1.89 28.88 -20.61
CA ASP A 223 0.70 29.73 -20.51
C ASP A 223 -0.45 29.08 -19.71
N PHE A 224 -0.17 28.00 -18.97
CA PHE A 224 -1.18 27.23 -18.28
C PHE A 224 -1.90 28.03 -17.18
N ARG A 225 -3.23 28.11 -17.30
CA ARG A 225 -4.11 28.65 -16.27
C ARG A 225 -5.01 27.52 -15.76
N PRO A 226 -4.79 27.00 -14.54
CA PRO A 226 -5.63 25.96 -14.00
C PRO A 226 -7.02 26.50 -13.61
N ASP A 227 -8.05 25.71 -13.86
CA ASP A 227 -9.41 26.01 -13.38
C ASP A 227 -9.51 25.84 -11.86
N ALA A 228 -8.74 24.91 -11.31
CA ALA A 228 -8.75 24.57 -9.90
C ALA A 228 -7.38 24.04 -9.43
N LEU A 229 -7.20 24.02 -8.11
CA LEU A 229 -5.96 23.58 -7.47
C LEU A 229 -6.23 22.38 -6.57
N ALA A 230 -5.35 21.38 -6.62
CA ALA A 230 -5.35 20.24 -5.72
C ALA A 230 -4.00 20.20 -4.99
N ILE A 231 -4.00 20.40 -3.67
CA ILE A 231 -2.78 20.32 -2.87
C ILE A 231 -2.76 18.96 -2.16
N ILE A 232 -1.64 18.26 -2.25
CA ILE A 232 -1.37 17.00 -1.56
C ILE A 232 -0.30 17.26 -0.50
N TRP A 233 -0.56 16.87 0.75
CA TRP A 233 0.39 17.07 1.86
C TRP A 233 0.43 15.92 2.84
N GLY A 234 1.46 15.92 3.70
CA GLY A 234 1.69 14.92 4.74
C GLY A 234 0.97 15.21 6.07
N ALA A 235 0.87 14.19 6.93
CA ALA A 235 0.43 14.41 8.30
C ALA A 235 1.42 15.28 9.08
N GLY A 236 0.91 16.29 9.80
CA GLY A 236 1.73 17.27 10.53
C GLY A 236 2.13 18.49 9.69
N GLU A 237 1.78 18.52 8.41
CA GLU A 237 1.93 19.68 7.54
C GLU A 237 0.62 20.45 7.40
N THR A 238 0.75 21.74 7.09
CA THR A 238 -0.39 22.58 6.71
C THR A 238 -0.22 22.98 5.25
N PRO A 239 -1.27 22.86 4.42
CA PRO A 239 -1.19 23.34 3.05
C PRO A 239 -0.98 24.86 3.07
N PRO A 240 -0.08 25.40 2.23
CA PRO A 240 0.19 26.82 2.20
C PRO A 240 -1.09 27.59 1.79
N PRO A 241 -1.39 28.73 2.42
CA PRO A 241 -2.54 29.54 2.02
C PRO A 241 -2.34 30.07 0.59
N ARG A 242 -3.41 30.04 -0.21
CA ARG A 242 -3.40 30.54 -1.60
C ARG A 242 -4.36 31.72 -1.72
N SER A 243 -3.81 32.91 -1.94
CA SER A 243 -4.57 34.17 -1.96
C SER A 243 -5.65 34.27 -3.05
N ARG A 244 -5.64 33.40 -4.06
CA ARG A 244 -6.61 33.38 -5.17
C ARG A 244 -7.61 32.23 -5.12
N TYR A 245 -7.43 31.29 -4.20
CA TYR A 245 -8.22 30.06 -4.16
C TYR A 245 -8.78 29.82 -2.76
N ALA A 246 -10.05 29.41 -2.70
CA ALA A 246 -10.71 29.02 -1.47
C ALA A 246 -10.73 27.50 -1.33
N LEU A 247 -10.37 27.00 -0.15
CA LEU A 247 -10.50 25.58 0.17
C LEU A 247 -12.00 25.20 0.14
N THR A 248 -12.36 24.31 -0.78
CA THR A 248 -13.74 23.85 -0.94
C THR A 248 -13.97 22.53 -0.23
N LYS A 249 -13.00 21.61 -0.32
CA LYS A 249 -13.11 20.29 0.32
C LYS A 249 -11.74 19.77 0.74
N GLN A 250 -11.68 19.10 1.88
CA GLN A 250 -10.49 18.42 2.38
C GLN A 250 -10.76 16.94 2.66
N PHE A 251 -9.76 16.11 2.38
CA PHE A 251 -9.74 14.67 2.59
C PHE A 251 -8.54 14.33 3.47
N VAL A 252 -8.81 14.10 4.76
CA VAL A 252 -7.79 13.98 5.82
C VAL A 252 -7.96 12.71 6.65
N ARG A 253 -8.44 11.61 6.04
CA ARG A 253 -8.50 10.31 6.74
C ARG A 253 -7.09 9.85 7.09
N SER A 254 -6.94 9.30 8.28
CA SER A 254 -5.66 8.87 8.83
C SER A 254 -5.84 7.64 9.72
N GLU A 255 -5.02 6.64 9.45
CA GLU A 255 -4.82 5.45 10.28
C GLU A 255 -3.88 5.70 11.46
N LYS A 256 -3.06 6.76 11.44
CA LYS A 256 -2.00 7.07 12.43
C LYS A 256 -0.97 5.97 12.69
N ILE A 257 -0.95 4.92 11.86
CA ILE A 257 -0.01 3.79 11.96
C ILE A 257 1.21 4.03 11.07
N TYR A 258 1.02 4.61 9.89
CA TYR A 258 2.10 4.84 8.92
C TYR A 258 2.65 6.26 9.02
N ASN A 259 3.96 6.40 8.81
CA ASN A 259 4.62 7.73 8.72
C ASN A 259 4.27 8.45 7.42
N PHE A 260 4.07 7.70 6.34
CA PHE A 260 3.61 8.26 5.07
C PHE A 260 2.08 8.29 5.05
N GLN A 261 1.52 9.47 5.25
CA GLN A 261 0.08 9.71 5.19
C GLN A 261 -0.17 10.79 4.15
N THR A 262 -1.21 10.60 3.35
CA THR A 262 -1.52 11.50 2.25
C THR A 262 -2.85 12.19 2.50
N TYR A 263 -2.80 13.51 2.62
CA TYR A 263 -3.99 14.38 2.71
C TYR A 263 -4.14 15.17 1.42
N VAL A 264 -5.39 15.46 1.05
CA VAL A 264 -5.70 16.16 -0.19
C VAL A 264 -6.71 17.27 0.07
N GLY A 265 -6.47 18.43 -0.50
CA GLY A 265 -7.31 19.61 -0.41
C GLY A 265 -7.60 20.14 -1.80
N ILE A 266 -8.87 20.36 -2.09
CA ILE A 266 -9.34 20.88 -3.37
C ILE A 266 -9.76 22.33 -3.18
N PHE A 267 -9.15 23.20 -3.97
CA PHE A 267 -9.35 24.63 -3.92
C PHE A 267 -9.90 25.15 -5.24
N LEU A 268 -10.93 25.97 -5.16
CA LEU A 268 -11.55 26.63 -6.30
C LEU A 268 -11.19 28.12 -6.31
N PRO A 269 -11.08 28.76 -7.48
CA PRO A 269 -10.98 30.21 -7.57
C PRO A 269 -12.17 30.86 -6.85
N PHE A 270 -11.94 31.99 -6.17
CA PHE A 270 -13.04 32.70 -5.48
C PHE A 270 -14.24 33.02 -6.39
N GLN A 271 -13.97 33.26 -7.68
CA GLN A 271 -14.99 33.57 -8.70
C GLN A 271 -15.84 32.36 -9.10
N ALA A 272 -15.38 31.14 -8.82
CA ALA A 272 -16.04 29.89 -9.18
C ALA A 272 -16.78 29.23 -7.99
N LEU A 273 -16.80 29.88 -6.83
CA LEU A 273 -17.59 29.43 -5.69
C LEU A 273 -19.08 29.63 -6.00
N PRO A 274 -19.97 28.68 -5.62
CA PRO A 274 -21.40 28.93 -5.68
C PRO A 274 -21.73 30.18 -4.83
N PRO A 275 -22.69 31.03 -5.27
CA PRO A 275 -23.09 32.18 -4.48
C PRO A 275 -23.50 31.70 -3.09
N GLN A 276 -22.82 32.20 -2.05
CA GLN A 276 -23.27 32.00 -0.68
C GLN A 276 -24.67 32.59 -0.60
N GLY A 277 -25.67 31.74 -0.30
CA GLY A 277 -27.03 32.19 -0.07
C GLY A 277 -27.03 33.29 0.99
N ASP A 278 -27.82 34.33 0.74
CA ASP A 278 -27.91 35.56 1.51
C ASP A 278 -27.85 35.29 3.02
N ALA A 279 -26.88 35.94 3.69
CA ALA A 279 -26.92 36.08 5.13
C ALA A 279 -28.25 36.78 5.50
N PRO A 280 -28.97 36.33 6.54
CA PRO A 280 -30.20 37.00 6.94
C PRO A 280 -29.86 38.43 7.36
N ASP A 281 -30.54 39.35 6.70
CA ASP A 281 -30.55 40.79 6.89
C ASP A 281 -30.71 41.10 8.39
N SER A 282 -29.62 41.38 9.09
CA SER A 282 -29.68 41.97 10.43
C SER A 282 -29.99 43.45 10.24
N GLY A 283 -31.28 43.76 10.11
CA GLY A 283 -31.81 45.11 10.16
C GLY A 283 -31.39 45.82 11.48
N PRO A 284 -31.36 47.17 11.48
CA PRO A 284 -30.90 47.92 12.63
C PRO A 284 -31.96 47.85 13.74
N GLY A 285 -31.59 47.22 14.86
CA GLY A 285 -32.35 47.29 16.10
C GLY A 285 -32.08 48.61 16.82
N GLU A 286 -33.18 49.23 17.23
CA GLU A 286 -33.35 50.51 17.95
C GLU A 286 -32.40 50.78 19.14
#